data_AF-L5L1H2-F1
#
_entry.id   AF-L5L1H2-F1
#
_cell.length_a   1.000
_cell.length_b   1.000
_cell.length_c   1.000
_cell.angle_alpha   90.00
_cell.angle_beta   90.00
_cell.angle_gamma   90.00
#
_symmetry.space_group_name_H-M   'P 1'
#
loop_
_entity.id
_entity.type
_entity.pdbx_description
1 polymer ?
#
loop_
_entity_poly.entity_id
_entity_poly.type
_entity_poly.pdbx_seq_one_letter_code
_entity_poly.pdbx_strand_id
1 'polypeptide(L)'
;MRQGLLGYPRLCSLSGPELNALQEELAPFGLVVLGFPCNQFGKQEPGDNSEILPGIKYVRPGGGFVPNFQLFEKGDVNGEKEQKFYTFLKNSCLPTSDLLGSPNSLFWEPMKNHDIRWNFEKFLVGPDGIPIMRWHHRTTVSNVKMDILAYMRRQAALGVRGK
;
A
#
# COMPACT_ATOMS: atom_id res chain seq x y z
N MET A 1 -6.72 6.64 -18.30
CA MET A 1 -7.36 6.21 -17.04
C MET A 1 -6.33 5.43 -16.24
N ARG A 2 -5.92 5.89 -15.05
CA ARG A 2 -4.86 5.28 -14.23
C ARG A 2 -5.45 4.79 -12.91
N GLN A 3 -5.22 3.54 -12.51
CA GLN A 3 -5.62 3.01 -11.20
C GLN A 3 -4.43 3.08 -10.24
N GLY A 4 -4.66 3.54 -9.00
CA GLY A 4 -3.62 3.64 -7.99
C GLY A 4 -3.66 2.46 -7.02
N LEU A 5 -2.56 1.73 -6.89
CA LEU A 5 -2.34 0.83 -5.75
C LEU A 5 -1.47 1.56 -4.72
N LEU A 6 -2.09 1.97 -3.62
CA LEU A 6 -1.38 2.59 -2.51
C LEU A 6 -0.92 1.48 -1.57
N GLY A 7 0.39 1.27 -1.51
CA GLY A 7 1.02 0.31 -0.61
C GLY A 7 1.95 1.01 0.37
N TYR A 8 2.08 0.46 1.58
CA TYR A 8 3.06 0.90 2.56
C TYR A 8 4.33 0.06 2.48
N PRO A 9 5.42 0.56 1.89
CA PRO A 9 6.68 -0.13 1.96
C PRO A 9 7.23 -0.01 3.38
N ARG A 10 7.33 -1.15 4.06
CA ARG A 10 8.49 -1.42 4.88
C ARG A 10 9.42 -2.24 4.02
N LEU A 11 10.26 -1.64 3.19
CA LEU A 11 11.03 -2.38 2.17
C LEU A 11 12.03 -3.43 2.73
N CYS A 12 12.03 -3.63 4.04
CA CYS A 12 12.64 -4.72 4.78
C CYS A 12 11.92 -6.10 4.75
N SER A 13 10.93 -6.38 3.88
CA SER A 13 10.39 -7.75 3.68
C SER A 13 10.05 -8.08 2.22
N LEU A 14 9.86 -9.39 1.94
CA LEU A 14 9.71 -10.10 0.64
C LEU A 14 8.85 -9.44 -0.46
N SER A 15 8.02 -8.46 -0.11
CA SER A 15 7.06 -7.80 -0.99
C SER A 15 7.67 -6.72 -1.91
N GLY A 16 8.86 -6.18 -1.63
CA GLY A 16 9.48 -5.14 -2.47
C GLY A 16 9.67 -5.58 -3.94
N PRO A 17 10.41 -6.67 -4.19
CA PRO A 17 10.55 -7.24 -5.53
C PRO A 17 9.22 -7.63 -6.17
N GLU A 18 8.29 -8.18 -5.39
CA GLU A 18 6.96 -8.56 -5.89
C GLU A 18 6.13 -7.35 -6.34
N LEU A 19 6.23 -6.21 -5.63
CA LEU A 19 5.56 -4.97 -6.03
C LEU A 19 6.18 -4.36 -7.29
N ASN A 20 7.50 -4.49 -7.48
CA ASN A 20 8.14 -4.11 -8.75
C ASN A 20 7.58 -4.94 -9.92
N ALA A 21 7.49 -6.26 -9.75
CA ALA A 21 6.91 -7.15 -10.75
C ALA A 21 5.43 -6.80 -11.03
N LEU A 22 4.65 -6.52 -9.99
CA LEU A 22 3.25 -6.09 -10.14
C LEU A 22 3.14 -4.79 -10.94
N GLN A 23 3.97 -3.78 -10.63
CA GLN A 23 4.00 -2.51 -11.36
C GLN A 23 4.36 -2.74 -12.83
N GLU A 24 5.35 -3.59 -13.12
CA GLU A 24 5.78 -3.86 -14.49
C GLU A 24 4.71 -4.62 -15.29
N GLU A 25 4.15 -5.68 -14.72
CA GLU A 25 3.12 -6.50 -15.37
C GLU A 25 1.81 -5.71 -15.61
N LEU A 26 1.40 -4.86 -14.68
CA LEU A 26 0.12 -4.16 -14.73
C LEU A 26 0.18 -2.70 -15.19
N ALA A 27 1.38 -2.14 -15.41
CA ALA A 27 1.56 -0.82 -16.02
C ALA A 27 0.81 -0.66 -17.36
N PRO A 28 0.84 -1.64 -18.31
CA PRO A 28 0.10 -1.53 -19.57
C PRO A 28 -1.41 -1.44 -19.39
N PHE A 29 -1.93 -1.95 -18.28
CA PHE A 29 -3.35 -1.87 -17.91
C PHE A 29 -3.70 -0.62 -17.09
N GLY A 30 -2.74 0.30 -16.94
CA GLY A 30 -2.91 1.57 -16.25
C GLY A 30 -2.72 1.51 -14.74
N LEU A 31 -2.14 0.44 -14.18
CA LEU A 31 -1.81 0.39 -12.76
C LEU A 31 -0.60 1.28 -12.45
N VAL A 32 -0.71 2.05 -11.37
CA VAL A 32 0.36 2.82 -10.76
C VAL A 32 0.48 2.44 -9.30
N VAL A 33 1.64 1.92 -8.90
CA VAL A 33 1.96 1.63 -7.50
C VAL A 33 2.55 2.90 -6.87
N LEU A 34 2.12 3.20 -5.65
CA LEU A 34 2.59 4.34 -4.86
C LEU A 34 2.96 3.86 -3.46
N GLY A 35 4.18 4.20 -3.02
CA GLY A 35 4.73 3.78 -1.74
C GLY A 35 4.83 4.91 -0.72
N PHE A 36 4.27 4.72 0.48
CA PHE A 36 4.32 5.70 1.57
C PHE A 36 5.09 5.13 2.76
N PRO A 37 6.35 5.53 2.99
CA PRO A 37 7.10 5.08 4.15
C PRO A 37 6.41 5.53 5.46
N CYS A 38 6.42 4.66 6.48
CA CYS A 38 5.79 4.93 7.77
C CYS A 38 6.52 4.20 8.90
N ASN A 39 6.73 4.88 10.04
CA ASN A 39 7.46 4.32 11.17
C ASN A 39 6.56 3.92 12.37
N GLN A 40 5.23 3.94 12.19
CA GLN A 40 4.26 3.72 13.28
C GLN A 40 4.11 2.25 13.71
N PHE A 41 4.65 1.31 12.93
CA PHE A 41 4.51 -0.14 13.14
C PHE A 41 5.85 -0.77 13.49
N GLY A 42 6.06 -1.09 14.77
CA GLY A 42 7.29 -1.71 15.26
C GLY A 42 8.56 -0.87 15.06
N LYS A 43 8.43 0.44 14.81
CA LYS A 43 9.53 1.36 14.44
C LYS A 43 10.43 0.82 13.33
N GLN A 44 9.79 0.27 12.30
CA GLN A 44 10.47 -0.47 11.25
C GLN A 44 11.01 0.36 10.08
N GLU A 45 10.78 1.69 10.08
CA GLU A 45 11.28 2.66 9.10
C GLU A 45 11.99 3.84 9.81
N PRO A 46 13.08 3.57 10.55
CA PRO A 46 13.71 4.56 11.42
C PRO A 46 14.43 5.67 10.64
N GLY A 47 15.00 5.36 9.47
CA GLY A 47 15.84 6.28 8.71
C GLY A 47 15.09 7.46 8.10
N ASP A 48 15.77 8.58 7.92
CA ASP A 48 15.20 9.80 7.32
C ASP A 48 14.87 9.63 5.84
N ASN A 49 14.11 10.56 5.27
CA ASN A 49 13.68 10.50 3.86
C ASN A 49 14.86 10.27 2.88
N SER A 50 16.01 10.87 3.16
CA SER A 50 17.24 10.72 2.37
C SER A 50 17.90 9.33 2.51
N GLU A 51 17.61 8.60 3.59
CA GLU A 51 18.22 7.30 3.92
C GLU A 51 17.38 6.12 3.45
N ILE A 52 16.08 6.33 3.18
CA ILE A 52 15.16 5.26 2.77
C ILE A 52 15.65 4.54 1.50
N LEU A 53 15.89 5.28 0.41
CA LEU A 53 16.37 4.68 -0.85
C LEU A 53 17.74 3.98 -0.72
N PRO A 54 18.76 4.58 -0.07
CA PRO A 54 20.00 3.88 0.26
C PRO A 54 19.76 2.60 1.08
N GLY A 55 18.90 2.64 2.10
CA GLY A 55 18.57 1.49 2.94
C GLY A 55 17.96 0.34 2.13
N ILE A 56 17.05 0.68 1.23
CA ILE A 56 16.43 -0.26 0.28
C ILE A 56 17.49 -0.90 -0.62
N LYS A 57 18.35 -0.08 -1.22
CA LYS A 57 19.32 -0.50 -2.24
C LYS A 57 20.46 -1.33 -1.67
N TYR A 58 20.94 -1.00 -0.48
CA TYR A 58 22.18 -1.55 0.06
C TYR A 58 21.99 -2.44 1.30
N VAL A 59 20.91 -2.27 2.06
CA VAL A 59 20.71 -2.98 3.34
C VAL A 59 19.63 -4.03 3.25
N ARG A 60 18.38 -3.62 2.98
CA ARG A 60 17.25 -4.54 2.83
C ARG A 60 16.16 -3.91 1.96
N PRO A 61 15.83 -4.48 0.78
CA PRO A 61 16.23 -5.82 0.32
C PRO A 61 17.72 -5.96 0.01
N GLY A 62 18.42 -4.86 -0.25
CA GLY A 62 19.83 -4.88 -0.62
C GLY A 62 20.03 -5.33 -2.07
N GLY A 63 21.26 -5.75 -2.41
CA GLY A 63 21.56 -6.33 -3.72
C GLY A 63 21.41 -5.36 -4.90
N GLY A 64 21.41 -4.05 -4.65
CA GLY A 64 21.20 -3.04 -5.68
C GLY A 64 19.74 -2.84 -6.08
N PHE A 65 18.79 -3.39 -5.31
CA PHE A 65 17.36 -3.24 -5.59
C PHE A 65 16.92 -1.77 -5.59
N VAL A 66 16.16 -1.38 -6.62
CA VAL A 66 15.57 -0.04 -6.73
C VAL A 66 14.07 -0.20 -7.03
N PRO A 67 13.18 0.43 -6.25
CA PRO A 67 11.75 0.45 -6.56
C PRO A 67 11.50 1.06 -7.95
N ASN A 68 10.67 0.41 -8.77
CA ASN A 68 10.27 0.95 -10.09
C ASN A 68 8.97 1.77 -10.01
N PHE A 69 8.60 2.19 -8.80
CA PHE A 69 7.40 2.93 -8.47
C PHE A 69 7.72 4.09 -7.53
N GLN A 70 6.83 5.09 -7.48
CA GLN A 70 7.07 6.32 -6.72
C GLN A 70 7.03 6.05 -5.22
N LEU A 71 8.06 6.50 -4.51
CA LEU A 71 8.04 6.64 -3.05
C LEU A 71 7.77 8.10 -2.68
N PHE A 72 6.94 8.30 -1.66
CA PHE A 72 6.67 9.62 -1.07
C PHE A 72 7.49 9.82 0.20
N GLU A 73 7.41 11.03 0.75
CA GLU A 73 7.99 11.30 2.07
C GLU A 73 7.35 10.44 3.16
N LYS A 74 8.17 10.09 4.15
CA LYS A 74 7.75 9.36 5.33
C LYS A 74 6.73 10.20 6.10
N GLY A 75 5.66 9.55 6.56
CA GLY A 75 4.63 10.22 7.34
C GLY A 75 3.73 9.26 8.10
N ASP A 76 2.86 9.85 8.90
CA ASP A 76 1.89 9.11 9.71
C ASP A 76 0.68 8.69 8.87
N VAL A 77 0.11 7.56 9.25
CA VAL A 77 -1.01 6.90 8.56
C VAL A 77 -2.18 6.63 9.49
N ASN A 78 -1.89 6.59 10.79
CA ASN A 78 -2.83 6.53 11.89
C ASN A 78 -2.59 7.66 12.88
N GLY A 79 -3.56 7.87 13.77
CA GLY A 79 -3.50 8.87 14.84
C GLY A 79 -3.77 10.29 14.38
N GLU A 80 -3.57 11.25 15.29
CA GLU A 80 -3.93 12.67 15.08
C GLU A 80 -3.22 13.33 13.89
N LYS A 81 -1.98 12.90 13.62
CA LYS A 81 -1.10 13.47 12.59
C LYS A 81 -1.14 12.72 11.26
N GLU A 82 -2.06 11.77 11.10
CA GLU A 82 -2.17 11.00 9.87
C GLU A 82 -2.37 11.90 8.63
N GLN A 83 -1.74 11.49 7.53
CA GLN A 83 -1.92 12.15 6.24
C GLN A 83 -3.40 12.07 5.81
N LYS A 84 -3.98 13.20 5.39
CA LYS A 84 -5.43 13.33 5.20
C LYS A 84 -6.02 12.39 4.15
N PHE A 85 -5.25 12.02 3.12
CA PHE A 85 -5.71 11.03 2.15
C PHE A 85 -5.81 9.62 2.76
N TYR A 86 -5.05 9.28 3.80
CA TYR A 86 -5.24 8.05 4.54
C TYR A 86 -6.46 8.07 5.45
N THR A 87 -6.83 9.23 6.02
CA THR A 87 -8.14 9.38 6.66
C THR A 87 -9.26 9.02 5.68
N PHE A 88 -9.18 9.52 4.45
CA PHE A 88 -10.16 9.19 3.39
C PHE A 88 -10.17 7.69 3.06
N LEU A 89 -9.01 7.09 2.80
CA LEU A 89 -8.90 5.69 2.39
C LEU A 89 -9.37 4.71 3.48
N LYS A 90 -8.91 4.92 4.72
CA LYS A 90 -9.23 4.05 5.85
C LYS A 90 -10.73 4.00 6.12
N ASN A 91 -11.44 5.12 5.96
CA ASN A 91 -12.88 5.20 6.19
C ASN A 91 -13.71 4.83 4.95
N SER A 92 -13.09 4.63 3.79
CA SER A 92 -13.78 4.21 2.55
C SER A 92 -13.90 2.69 2.41
N CYS A 93 -13.21 1.91 3.25
CA CYS A 93 -13.22 0.45 3.22
C CYS A 93 -13.27 -0.10 4.65
N LEU A 94 -13.93 -1.25 4.82
CA LEU A 94 -13.90 -1.98 6.08
C LEU A 94 -12.45 -2.29 6.51
N PRO A 95 -12.17 -2.36 7.83
CA PRO A 95 -10.85 -2.74 8.31
C PRO A 95 -10.49 -4.16 7.89
N THR A 96 -9.19 -4.44 7.82
CA THR A 96 -8.68 -5.73 7.33
C THR A 96 -8.66 -6.85 8.38
N SER A 97 -8.85 -6.50 9.65
CA SER A 97 -8.96 -7.43 10.77
C SER A 97 -9.58 -6.71 11.98
N ASP A 98 -10.30 -7.45 12.82
CA ASP A 98 -10.77 -6.95 14.13
C ASP A 98 -9.61 -6.74 15.11
N LEU A 99 -8.50 -7.45 14.92
CA LEU A 99 -7.31 -7.30 15.75
C LEU A 99 -6.44 -6.14 15.23
N LEU A 100 -6.20 -5.15 16.11
CA LEU A 100 -5.29 -4.04 15.83
C LEU A 100 -3.81 -4.45 15.86
N GLY A 101 -3.47 -5.42 16.69
CA GLY A 101 -2.09 -5.85 16.96
C GLY A 101 -1.72 -5.67 18.43
N SER A 102 -0.48 -6.02 18.79
CA SER A 102 0.02 -5.81 20.15
C SER A 102 0.25 -4.31 20.38
N PRO A 103 -0.36 -3.68 21.42
CA PRO A 103 -0.22 -2.24 21.67
C PRO A 103 1.23 -1.75 21.75
N ASN A 104 2.14 -2.58 22.28
CA ASN A 104 3.56 -2.25 22.40
C ASN A 104 4.31 -2.12 21.06
N SER A 105 3.67 -2.53 19.97
CA SER A 105 4.21 -2.47 18.61
C SER A 105 3.56 -1.37 17.76
N LEU A 106 2.61 -0.61 18.33
CA LEU A 106 1.79 0.38 17.63
C LEU A 106 2.08 1.76 18.21
N PHE A 107 2.56 2.69 17.39
CA PHE A 107 3.09 3.98 17.83
C PHE A 107 2.24 5.15 17.30
N TRP A 108 0.98 5.22 17.73
CA TRP A 108 0.08 6.34 17.45
C TRP A 108 -1.05 6.42 18.48
N GLU A 109 -1.67 7.59 18.57
CA GLU A 109 -2.92 7.82 19.31
C GLU A 109 -3.75 8.88 18.56
N PRO A 110 -5.09 8.90 18.73
CA PRO A 110 -5.89 7.84 19.33
C PRO A 110 -6.03 6.62 18.41
N MET A 111 -6.20 5.43 18.98
CA MET A 111 -6.55 4.23 18.21
C MET A 111 -8.00 4.27 17.69
N LYS A 112 -8.21 3.83 16.44
CA LYS A 112 -9.52 3.79 15.77
C LYS A 112 -9.76 2.44 15.09
N ASN A 113 -11.04 2.07 15.00
CA ASN A 113 -11.45 0.81 14.35
C ASN A 113 -10.95 0.69 12.90
N HIS A 114 -10.87 1.77 12.14
CA HIS A 114 -10.46 1.73 10.72
C HIS A 114 -8.95 1.86 10.50
N ASP A 115 -8.14 1.94 11.57
CA ASP A 115 -6.69 2.10 11.48
C ASP A 115 -6.01 1.04 10.61
N ILE A 116 -4.89 1.41 10.01
CA ILE A 116 -4.04 0.44 9.33
C ILE A 116 -3.42 -0.46 10.39
N ARG A 117 -3.44 -1.76 10.12
CA ARG A 117 -3.05 -2.79 11.08
C ARG A 117 -1.55 -3.00 11.11
N TRP A 118 -0.90 -2.89 9.96
CA TRP A 118 0.55 -3.08 9.87
C TRP A 118 1.13 -2.54 8.56
N ASN A 119 2.46 -2.55 8.48
CA ASN A 119 3.21 -2.35 7.24
C ASN A 119 2.70 -3.28 6.12
N PHE A 120 2.64 -2.78 4.88
CA PHE A 120 2.13 -3.46 3.67
C PHE A 120 0.64 -3.70 3.57
N GLU A 121 -0.18 -2.97 4.33
CA GLU A 121 -1.58 -2.84 3.97
C GLU A 121 -1.73 -2.11 2.62
N LYS A 122 -2.77 -2.44 1.86
CA LYS A 122 -2.87 -2.04 0.45
C LYS A 122 -4.28 -1.55 0.14
N PHE A 123 -4.40 -0.49 -0.64
CA PHE A 123 -5.67 0.05 -1.14
C PHE A 123 -5.63 0.14 -2.66
N LEU A 124 -6.69 -0.34 -3.32
CA LEU A 124 -6.92 -0.08 -4.74
C LEU A 124 -7.85 1.11 -4.89
N VAL A 125 -7.44 2.07 -5.71
CA VAL A 125 -8.22 3.25 -6.07
C VAL A 125 -8.49 3.22 -7.57
N GLY A 126 -9.75 3.45 -7.93
CA GLY A 126 -10.23 3.49 -9.30
C GLY A 126 -9.69 4.67 -10.10
N PRO A 127 -9.86 4.66 -11.44
CA PRO A 127 -9.40 5.76 -12.29
C PRO A 127 -10.21 7.04 -12.13
N ASP A 128 -11.34 6.96 -11.43
CA ASP A 128 -12.20 8.05 -10.97
C ASP A 128 -11.78 8.60 -9.59
N GLY A 129 -10.73 8.04 -8.97
CA GLY A 129 -10.27 8.43 -7.64
C GLY A 129 -11.06 7.79 -6.49
N ILE A 130 -11.98 6.87 -6.78
CA ILE A 130 -12.82 6.23 -5.75
C ILE A 130 -12.14 4.95 -5.23
N PRO A 131 -11.99 4.75 -3.91
CA PRO A 131 -11.46 3.51 -3.34
C PRO A 131 -12.34 2.31 -3.68
N ILE A 132 -11.72 1.22 -4.12
CA ILE A 132 -12.40 0.00 -4.58
C ILE A 132 -12.30 -1.11 -3.53
N MET A 133 -11.09 -1.37 -3.04
CA MET A 133 -10.83 -2.48 -2.11
C MET A 133 -9.58 -2.25 -1.27
N ARG A 134 -9.52 -2.95 -0.14
CA ARG A 134 -8.45 -2.90 0.85
C ARG A 134 -8.01 -4.32 1.18
N TRP A 135 -6.71 -4.58 1.18
CA TRP A 135 -6.16 -5.90 1.50
C TRP A 135 -5.38 -5.89 2.80
N HIS A 136 -5.57 -6.96 3.57
CA HIS A 136 -4.75 -7.26 4.73
C HIS A 136 -3.26 -7.34 4.35
N HIS A 137 -2.38 -6.91 5.25
CA HIS A 137 -0.96 -6.80 4.96
C HIS A 137 -0.30 -8.14 4.57
N ARG A 138 -0.75 -9.24 5.15
CA ARG A 138 -0.30 -10.63 4.83
C ARG A 138 -0.85 -11.20 3.52
N THR A 139 -1.79 -10.54 2.85
CA THR A 139 -2.26 -11.00 1.54
C THR A 139 -1.09 -10.92 0.54
N THR A 140 -0.81 -12.04 -0.11
CA THR A 140 0.30 -12.17 -1.08
C THR A 140 0.09 -11.23 -2.26
N VAL A 141 1.18 -10.73 -2.85
CA VAL A 141 1.10 -9.86 -4.03
C VAL A 141 0.47 -10.58 -5.22
N SER A 142 0.65 -11.91 -5.32
CA SER A 142 -0.05 -12.74 -6.31
C SER A 142 -1.58 -12.67 -6.16
N ASN A 143 -2.10 -12.80 -4.94
CA ASN A 143 -3.55 -12.68 -4.70
C ASN A 143 -4.06 -11.27 -5.00
N VAL A 144 -3.30 -10.24 -4.61
CA VAL A 144 -3.62 -8.83 -4.95
C VAL A 144 -3.69 -8.65 -6.47
N LYS A 145 -2.73 -9.21 -7.22
CA LYS A 145 -2.72 -9.20 -8.70
C LYS A 145 -3.97 -9.86 -9.27
N MET A 146 -4.33 -11.04 -8.79
CA MET A 146 -5.53 -11.76 -9.25
C MET A 146 -6.79 -10.94 -9.03
N ASP A 147 -6.93 -10.30 -7.86
CA ASP A 147 -8.09 -9.48 -7.51
C ASP A 147 -8.19 -8.22 -8.40
N ILE A 148 -7.06 -7.54 -8.65
CA ILE A 148 -6.99 -6.38 -9.55
C ILE A 148 -7.42 -6.79 -10.97
N LEU A 149 -6.85 -7.88 -11.51
CA LEU A 149 -7.20 -8.38 -12.83
C LEU A 149 -8.66 -8.82 -12.92
N ALA A 150 -9.19 -9.45 -11.87
CA ALA A 150 -10.60 -9.82 -11.79
C ALA A 150 -11.50 -8.57 -11.79
N TYR A 151 -11.13 -7.54 -11.04
CA TYR A 151 -11.86 -6.26 -11.04
C TYR A 151 -11.82 -5.60 -12.42
N MET A 152 -10.65 -5.46 -13.04
CA MET A 152 -10.50 -4.88 -14.37
C MET A 152 -11.32 -5.62 -15.43
N ARG A 153 -11.32 -6.97 -15.41
CA ARG A 153 -12.15 -7.78 -16.31
C ARG A 153 -13.65 -7.57 -16.08
N ARG A 154 -14.10 -7.47 -14.83
CA ARG A 154 -15.50 -7.14 -14.52
C ARG A 154 -15.91 -5.77 -15.06
N GLN A 155 -15.07 -4.75 -14.88
CA GLN A 155 -15.34 -3.41 -15.39
C GLN A 155 -15.40 -3.38 -16.93
N ALA A 156 -14.49 -4.07 -17.61
CA ALA A 156 -14.55 -4.23 -19.06
C ALA A 156 -15.87 -4.89 -19.52
N ALA A 157 -16.32 -5.95 -18.83
CA ALA A 157 -17.56 -6.63 -19.15
C ALA A 157 -18.84 -5.82 -18.86
N LEU A 158 -18.78 -4.87 -17.92
CA LEU A 158 -19.87 -3.92 -17.65
C LEU A 158 -19.89 -2.79 -18.70
N GLY A 159 -18.71 -2.28 -19.08
CA GLY A 159 -18.56 -1.25 -20.10
C GLY A 159 -18.98 -1.69 -21.52
N VAL A 160 -18.95 -3.01 -21.81
CA VAL A 160 -19.48 -3.59 -23.07
C VAL A 160 -21.01 -3.69 -23.05
N ARG A 161 -21.65 -3.87 -21.89
CA ARG A 161 -23.11 -4.01 -21.76
C ARG A 161 -23.85 -2.68 -21.67
N GLY A 162 -23.16 -1.60 -21.32
CA GLY A 162 -23.72 -0.24 -21.26
C GLY A 162 -23.59 0.56 -22.57
N LYS A 163 -23.18 -0.08 -23.68
CA LYS A 163 -23.11 0.51 -25.01
C LYS A 163 -24.11 -0.15 -25.94
#